data_AF-A0A077ZAL5-F1
#
_entry.id   AF-A0A077ZAL5-F1
#
_cell.length_a   1.000
_cell.length_b   1.000
_cell.length_c   1.000
_cell.angle_alpha   90.00
_cell.angle_beta   90.00
_cell.angle_gamma   90.00
#
_symmetry.space_group_name_H-M   'P 1'
#
loop_
_entity.id
_entity.type
_entity.pdbx_description
1 polymer ?
#
loop_
_entity_poly.entity_id
_entity_poly.type
_entity_poly.pdbx_seq_one_letter_code
_entity_poly.pdbx_strand_id
1 'polypeptide(L)'
;MDYNETPTVTCQSKFIPKWLKGYFIRQMCGSVGRTAYGNPAVSHFFDCVGMLGIYHINNGLVHFSSRFHQTHALTSLKENYPTSTIGWRTFRTQTDEHSCLRNEQTRPDLSPYNPNMAFSQHGDSILAYSHGPEFYQVNFREANMGRNSSSRIFTRRSPDDPIVLHDTAYKTMDKNGTLWGTYLAARLRLPEADILRYVYKVEKGCQQKVIVAKISAGTVNANMCNRRADGRLVFLQPMVEGYVHSIAVTENYIILAMSRGTFNPCLLLSLGEDVVRKPLMDNFNFEFDYGKTLEATVIIKQSLYVKFLDISSTYQQQISLVNAFEERDGRHLYVDAFIYDAISYFNFFNLQNLYSMSKDPYPRAALVRLTVDLMTESVKLENIPREYLQTDYPVINPAFLGRKDYRYIYAVQEPFAAYSSVLKLDIAGKEGYRTNAWRPTEKVTYLNEIAFVQFPKAKAEDEGILLVSAIDATANQGFLYVIDARTMEEMGNASIPGATIEAISSGGHSFCFNQAMGDNTPQKADALNFYEEQFEHMSKQVELLLADLRGSLSGMSHLVAENIATFESVTNSACESAEAAIRASHGYIVGLEAQLKSMQSLRPIAAEIAQFRAFLEQCEPMPASR
;
A
#
# COMPACT_ATOMS: atom_id res chain seq x y z
N MET A 1 -25.07 8.05 -5.87
CA MET A 1 -23.66 7.60 -5.90
C MET A 1 -23.32 7.20 -4.48
N ASP A 2 -23.41 5.91 -4.23
CA ASP A 2 -23.32 5.39 -2.88
C ASP A 2 -21.85 5.14 -2.55
N TYR A 3 -21.25 6.07 -1.81
CA TYR A 3 -19.92 5.90 -1.20
C TYR A 3 -20.04 4.93 -0.02
N ASN A 4 -20.47 3.71 -0.33
CA ASN A 4 -20.83 2.70 0.65
C ASN A 4 -19.59 1.94 1.07
N GLU A 5 -19.36 1.95 2.37
CA GLU A 5 -18.42 1.07 3.05
C GLU A 5 -18.98 -0.35 3.05
N THR A 6 -18.14 -1.35 2.89
CA THR A 6 -18.55 -2.75 3.05
C THR A 6 -18.65 -3.03 4.55
N PRO A 7 -19.87 -3.24 5.13
CA PRO A 7 -19.97 -3.68 6.51
C PRO A 7 -19.22 -5.00 6.69
N THR A 8 -18.89 -5.38 7.92
CA THR A 8 -18.13 -6.62 8.14
C THR A 8 -18.89 -7.83 7.61
N VAL A 9 -18.33 -8.49 6.60
CA VAL A 9 -18.86 -9.71 5.98
C VAL A 9 -17.95 -10.89 6.31
N THR A 10 -18.54 -12.08 6.45
CA THR A 10 -17.78 -13.32 6.63
C THR A 10 -17.46 -13.92 5.27
N CYS A 11 -16.18 -14.11 4.97
CA CYS A 11 -15.71 -14.66 3.71
C CYS A 11 -15.89 -16.19 3.67
N GLN A 12 -16.16 -16.74 2.49
CA GLN A 12 -16.13 -18.20 2.30
C GLN A 12 -14.67 -18.65 2.28
N SER A 13 -14.19 -19.12 3.43
CA SER A 13 -12.79 -19.46 3.65
C SER A 13 -12.53 -20.94 3.39
N LYS A 14 -11.48 -21.25 2.63
CA LYS A 14 -11.03 -22.61 2.30
C LYS A 14 -9.57 -22.76 2.68
N PHE A 15 -9.28 -23.70 3.57
CA PHE A 15 -7.91 -24.09 3.96
C PHE A 15 -7.01 -22.94 4.48
N ILE A 16 -7.60 -21.86 5.00
CA ILE A 16 -6.85 -20.78 5.63
C ILE A 16 -6.10 -21.34 6.86
N PRO A 17 -4.77 -21.18 6.96
CA PRO A 17 -4.01 -21.77 8.06
C PRO A 17 -4.46 -21.27 9.44
N LYS A 18 -4.76 -22.18 10.37
CA LYS A 18 -5.27 -21.82 11.71
C LYS A 18 -4.29 -20.99 12.56
N TRP A 19 -2.99 -21.09 12.27
CA TRP A 19 -1.96 -20.31 12.96
C TRP A 19 -1.96 -18.84 12.53
N LEU A 20 -2.50 -18.53 11.33
CA LEU A 20 -2.60 -17.16 10.83
C LEU A 20 -3.71 -16.44 11.58
N LYS A 21 -3.31 -15.50 12.44
CA LYS A 21 -4.22 -14.68 13.24
C LYS A 21 -3.78 -13.21 13.20
N GLY A 22 -4.69 -12.31 12.86
CA GLY A 22 -4.43 -10.87 12.84
C GLY A 22 -5.22 -10.14 11.77
N TYR A 23 -4.76 -8.94 11.42
CA TYR A 23 -5.40 -8.08 10.43
C TYR A 23 -4.49 -7.86 9.24
N PHE A 24 -4.90 -8.30 8.06
CA PHE A 24 -4.28 -7.91 6.80
C PHE A 24 -5.02 -6.68 6.27
N ILE A 25 -4.33 -5.55 6.24
CA ILE A 25 -4.92 -4.25 5.86
C ILE A 25 -4.36 -3.84 4.50
N ARG A 26 -5.21 -3.24 3.67
CA ARG A 26 -4.88 -2.71 2.35
C ARG A 26 -5.29 -1.25 2.27
N GLN A 27 -4.41 -0.42 1.74
CA GLN A 27 -4.83 0.87 1.22
C GLN A 27 -5.42 0.63 -0.18
N MET A 28 -6.61 1.18 -0.42
CA MET A 28 -7.40 0.96 -1.62
C MET A 28 -7.84 2.29 -2.22
N CYS A 29 -8.14 2.24 -3.50
CA CYS A 29 -8.86 3.27 -4.21
C CYS A 29 -10.37 3.10 -3.97
N GLY A 30 -10.98 3.88 -3.08
CA GLY A 30 -12.40 3.73 -2.78
C GLY A 30 -13.31 4.31 -3.86
N SER A 31 -12.94 5.47 -4.43
CA SER A 31 -13.74 6.11 -5.49
C SER A 31 -12.95 7.14 -6.28
N VAL A 32 -13.14 7.13 -7.59
CA VAL A 32 -12.67 8.15 -8.56
C VAL A 32 -13.69 9.27 -8.79
N GLY A 33 -14.88 9.16 -8.19
CA GLY A 33 -16.02 10.04 -8.44
C GLY A 33 -16.57 9.93 -9.85
N ARG A 34 -17.76 10.51 -10.08
CA ARG A 34 -18.29 10.67 -11.44
C ARG A 34 -18.83 12.08 -11.64
N THR A 35 -18.70 12.54 -12.88
CA THR A 35 -19.32 13.75 -13.42
C THR A 35 -20.77 13.52 -13.80
N ALA A 36 -21.49 14.59 -14.14
CA ALA A 36 -22.83 14.51 -14.71
C ALA A 36 -22.92 13.60 -15.96
N TYR A 37 -21.82 13.50 -16.71
CA TYR A 37 -21.70 12.69 -17.94
C TYR A 37 -21.15 11.29 -17.66
N GLY A 38 -20.94 10.97 -16.39
CA GLY A 38 -20.41 9.68 -15.98
C GLY A 38 -18.90 9.51 -16.11
N ASN A 39 -18.21 10.49 -16.70
CA ASN A 39 -16.75 10.55 -16.75
C ASN A 39 -16.13 10.66 -15.34
N PRO A 40 -14.84 10.35 -15.22
CA PRO A 40 -14.16 10.34 -13.94
C PRO A 40 -14.15 11.74 -13.37
N ALA A 41 -14.35 11.91 -12.06
CA ALA A 41 -14.07 13.21 -11.47
C ALA A 41 -12.55 13.46 -11.44
N VAL A 42 -11.75 12.42 -11.17
CA VAL A 42 -10.29 12.48 -11.20
C VAL A 42 -9.69 11.89 -12.47
N SER A 43 -8.62 12.46 -13.01
CA SER A 43 -7.98 11.98 -14.24
C SER A 43 -6.87 10.95 -14.01
N HIS A 44 -6.37 10.85 -12.79
CA HIS A 44 -5.25 9.99 -12.44
C HIS A 44 -5.57 9.09 -11.25
N PHE A 45 -5.01 7.87 -11.27
CA PHE A 45 -5.31 6.83 -10.30
C PHE A 45 -4.94 7.20 -8.86
N PHE A 46 -3.77 7.80 -8.68
CA PHE A 46 -3.29 8.28 -7.38
C PHE A 46 -4.11 9.46 -6.81
N ASP A 47 -5.18 9.90 -7.48
CA ASP A 47 -6.06 10.98 -6.99
C ASP A 47 -7.38 10.47 -6.42
N CYS A 48 -7.67 9.19 -6.59
CA CYS A 48 -8.92 8.64 -6.12
C CYS A 48 -9.01 8.61 -4.59
N VAL A 49 -10.22 8.77 -4.05
CA VAL A 49 -10.46 8.85 -2.61
C VAL A 49 -10.00 7.56 -1.93
N GLY A 50 -9.12 7.70 -0.94
CA GLY A 50 -8.55 6.56 -0.23
C GLY A 50 -9.55 5.84 0.67
N MET A 51 -9.43 4.52 0.71
CA MET A 51 -10.22 3.63 1.55
C MET A 51 -9.33 2.54 2.13
N LEU A 52 -9.64 2.01 3.31
CA LEU A 52 -9.01 0.83 3.86
C LEU A 52 -9.84 -0.42 3.50
N GLY A 53 -9.18 -1.48 3.07
CA GLY A 53 -9.70 -2.84 3.07
C GLY A 53 -9.10 -3.61 4.24
N ILE A 54 -9.93 -4.24 5.06
CA ILE A 54 -9.51 -4.86 6.33
C ILE A 54 -9.96 -6.31 6.33
N TYR A 55 -9.00 -7.23 6.30
CA TYR A 55 -9.19 -8.67 6.41
C TYR A 55 -8.82 -9.09 7.83
N HIS A 56 -9.81 -9.41 8.65
CA HIS A 56 -9.60 -9.98 9.97
C HIS A 56 -9.57 -11.51 9.88
N ILE A 57 -8.40 -12.10 10.13
CA ILE A 57 -8.15 -13.53 10.01
C ILE A 57 -8.04 -14.12 11.41
N ASN A 58 -8.86 -15.13 11.72
CA ASN A 58 -8.82 -15.81 13.00
C ASN A 58 -9.30 -17.25 12.86
N ASN A 59 -8.49 -18.20 13.33
CA ASN A 59 -8.82 -19.64 13.37
C ASN A 59 -9.33 -20.21 12.01
N GLY A 60 -8.70 -19.80 10.91
CA GLY A 60 -9.06 -20.25 9.56
C GLY A 60 -10.31 -19.57 8.95
N LEU A 61 -10.90 -18.61 9.66
CA LEU A 61 -11.98 -17.76 9.14
C LEU A 61 -11.43 -16.39 8.78
N VAL A 62 -11.95 -15.83 7.68
CA VAL A 62 -11.65 -14.47 7.24
C VAL A 62 -12.93 -13.65 7.27
N HIS A 63 -12.86 -12.47 7.89
CA HIS A 63 -13.89 -11.44 7.78
C HIS A 63 -13.32 -10.25 7.02
N PHE A 64 -14.11 -9.67 6.12
CA PHE A 64 -13.70 -8.50 5.36
C PHE A 64 -14.58 -7.29 5.69
N SER A 65 -13.99 -6.11 5.70
CA SER A 65 -14.71 -4.83 5.76
C SER A 65 -13.92 -3.77 5.01
N SER A 66 -14.59 -2.71 4.54
CA SER A 66 -13.92 -1.57 3.92
C SER A 66 -14.40 -0.24 4.50
N ARG A 67 -13.53 0.77 4.59
CA ARG A 67 -13.84 2.03 5.28
C ARG A 67 -13.14 3.21 4.61
N PHE A 68 -13.87 4.30 4.31
CA PHE A 68 -13.28 5.46 3.66
C PHE A 68 -12.49 6.33 4.66
N HIS A 69 -11.43 6.98 4.17
CA HIS A 69 -10.78 8.05 4.92
C HIS A 69 -11.67 9.30 4.91
N GLN A 70 -11.94 9.86 6.08
CA GLN A 70 -12.75 11.08 6.21
C GLN A 70 -11.90 12.31 5.88
N THR A 71 -11.86 12.68 4.60
CA THR A 71 -11.01 13.78 4.09
C THR A 71 -11.81 14.78 3.23
N HIS A 72 -11.17 15.88 2.82
CA HIS A 72 -11.75 16.77 1.80
C HIS A 72 -12.05 16.03 0.49
N ALA A 73 -11.30 14.98 0.14
CA ALA A 73 -11.51 14.22 -1.09
C ALA A 73 -12.88 13.50 -1.08
N LEU A 74 -13.18 12.75 -0.01
CA LEU A 74 -14.47 12.07 0.13
C LEU A 74 -15.63 13.07 0.16
N THR A 75 -15.45 14.16 0.91
CA THR A 75 -16.50 15.17 1.09
C THR A 75 -16.79 15.93 -0.19
N SER A 76 -15.74 16.34 -0.92
CA SER A 76 -15.86 17.02 -2.20
C SER A 76 -16.63 16.17 -3.21
N LEU A 77 -16.31 14.88 -3.32
CA LEU A 77 -17.01 14.02 -4.27
C LEU A 77 -18.49 13.82 -3.89
N LYS A 78 -18.80 13.70 -2.59
CA LYS A 78 -20.18 13.57 -2.09
C LYS A 78 -21.03 14.81 -2.36
N GLU A 79 -20.46 16.00 -2.16
CA GLU A 79 -21.22 17.25 -2.13
C GLU A 79 -21.15 18.04 -3.44
N ASN A 80 -20.04 17.95 -4.18
CA ASN A 80 -19.87 18.67 -5.45
C ASN A 80 -20.48 17.88 -6.62
N TYR A 81 -21.16 16.76 -6.39
CA TYR A 81 -21.94 16.15 -7.46
C TYR A 81 -23.12 17.08 -7.82
N PRO A 82 -23.35 17.42 -9.11
CA PRO A 82 -22.73 16.85 -10.31
C PRO A 82 -21.61 17.70 -10.96
N THR A 83 -21.19 18.81 -10.33
CA THR A 83 -20.11 19.67 -10.88
C THR A 83 -18.75 18.98 -10.90
N SER A 84 -18.54 18.01 -9.99
CA SER A 84 -17.31 17.22 -9.85
C SER A 84 -16.05 18.06 -9.67
N THR A 85 -16.19 19.23 -9.06
CA THR A 85 -15.05 20.08 -8.74
C THR A 85 -14.17 19.40 -7.69
N ILE A 86 -12.87 19.42 -7.96
CA ILE A 86 -11.85 18.75 -7.15
C ILE A 86 -11.32 19.73 -6.11
N GLY A 87 -11.86 19.63 -4.89
CA GLY A 87 -11.55 20.53 -3.77
C GLY A 87 -10.51 20.00 -2.78
N TRP A 88 -9.53 19.23 -3.23
CA TRP A 88 -8.44 18.71 -2.39
C TRP A 88 -7.14 18.63 -3.18
N ARG A 89 -6.00 18.43 -2.50
CA ARG A 89 -4.72 18.32 -3.19
C ARG A 89 -4.57 16.96 -3.87
N THR A 90 -4.22 16.99 -5.15
CA THR A 90 -4.04 15.82 -6.01
C THR A 90 -2.58 15.63 -6.43
N PHE A 91 -2.28 14.46 -6.98
CA PHE A 91 -1.10 14.08 -7.71
C PHE A 91 -1.06 14.72 -9.11
N ARG A 92 -2.11 14.56 -9.94
CA ARG A 92 -2.14 15.07 -11.34
C ARG A 92 -3.47 15.71 -11.78
N THR A 93 -4.58 15.34 -11.15
CA THR A 93 -5.92 15.84 -11.52
C THR A 93 -6.02 17.32 -11.20
N GLN A 94 -6.39 18.13 -12.20
CA GLN A 94 -6.59 19.57 -12.01
C GLN A 94 -7.57 19.86 -10.87
N THR A 95 -7.16 20.71 -9.95
CA THR A 95 -7.95 21.12 -8.79
C THR A 95 -8.75 22.40 -9.08
N ASP A 96 -9.87 22.58 -8.36
CA ASP A 96 -10.63 23.82 -8.31
C ASP A 96 -10.28 24.59 -7.03
N GLU A 97 -9.57 25.71 -7.20
CA GLU A 97 -9.01 26.48 -6.09
C GLU A 97 -10.08 27.03 -5.15
N HIS A 98 -11.23 27.44 -5.70
CA HIS A 98 -12.35 27.94 -4.90
C HIS A 98 -12.96 26.83 -4.05
N SER A 99 -13.09 25.60 -4.59
CA SER A 99 -13.53 24.43 -3.83
C SER A 99 -12.53 24.03 -2.75
N CYS A 100 -11.22 24.06 -3.04
CA CYS A 100 -10.18 23.82 -2.03
C CYS A 100 -10.26 24.83 -0.87
N LEU A 101 -10.32 26.13 -1.19
CA LEU A 101 -10.45 27.20 -0.19
C LEU A 101 -11.71 27.05 0.65
N ARG A 102 -12.85 26.75 0.00
CA ARG A 102 -14.12 26.52 0.70
C ARG A 102 -14.03 25.34 1.66
N ASN A 103 -13.42 24.23 1.24
CA ASN A 103 -13.23 23.05 2.11
C ASN A 103 -12.32 23.36 3.29
N GLU A 104 -11.20 24.05 3.07
CA GLU A 104 -10.29 24.48 4.14
C GLU A 104 -11.00 25.40 5.16
N GLN A 105 -11.85 26.32 4.70
CA GLN A 105 -12.59 27.26 5.56
C GLN A 105 -13.76 26.61 6.32
N THR A 106 -14.52 25.75 5.65
CA THR A 106 -15.75 25.15 6.23
C THR A 106 -15.48 23.87 7.01
N ARG A 107 -14.37 23.18 6.72
CA ARG A 107 -13.98 21.88 7.30
C ARG A 107 -12.50 21.86 7.67
N PRO A 108 -12.04 22.77 8.54
CA PRO A 108 -10.64 22.84 8.94
C PRO A 108 -10.19 21.59 9.71
N ASP A 109 -11.13 20.76 10.19
CA ASP A 109 -10.87 19.48 10.85
C ASP A 109 -10.45 18.38 9.87
N LEU A 110 -10.89 18.44 8.61
CA LEU A 110 -10.54 17.46 7.59
C LEU A 110 -9.25 17.86 6.84
N SER A 111 -8.44 16.88 6.44
CA SER A 111 -7.22 17.16 5.67
C SER A 111 -7.54 17.42 4.20
N PRO A 112 -6.84 18.39 3.57
CA PRO A 112 -6.81 18.55 2.13
C PRO A 112 -5.98 17.45 1.44
N TYR A 113 -5.22 16.65 2.21
CA TYR A 113 -4.46 15.52 1.69
C TYR A 113 -5.30 14.23 1.78
N ASN A 114 -5.28 13.47 0.71
CA ASN A 114 -5.97 12.20 0.60
C ASN A 114 -4.98 11.06 0.90
N PRO A 115 -5.04 10.37 2.07
CA PRO A 115 -4.08 9.33 2.46
C PRO A 115 -4.39 8.02 1.73
N ASN A 116 -4.32 8.05 0.41
CA ASN A 116 -4.67 6.94 -0.47
C ASN A 116 -3.45 6.12 -0.91
N MET A 117 -2.22 6.53 -0.60
CA MET A 117 -1.03 5.81 -1.04
C MET A 117 -0.74 4.67 -0.08
N ALA A 118 -0.20 4.92 1.11
CA ALA A 118 0.35 3.88 1.96
C ALA A 118 0.03 4.12 3.43
N PHE A 119 0.31 3.13 4.28
CA PHE A 119 0.24 3.27 5.73
C PHE A 119 1.37 2.51 6.41
N SER A 120 1.66 2.86 7.66
CA SER A 120 2.58 2.10 8.52
C SER A 120 1.93 1.73 9.84
N GLN A 121 2.34 0.62 10.43
CA GLN A 121 1.92 0.25 11.78
C GLN A 121 2.40 1.29 12.79
N HIS A 122 1.54 1.67 13.74
CA HIS A 122 1.87 2.62 14.79
C HIS A 122 1.12 2.30 16.08
N GLY A 123 1.77 1.55 16.96
CA GLY A 123 1.13 1.00 18.16
C GLY A 123 -0.03 0.08 17.77
N ASP A 124 -1.21 0.33 18.33
CA ASP A 124 -2.47 -0.37 18.03
C ASP A 124 -3.26 0.24 16.86
N SER A 125 -2.71 1.29 16.24
CA SER A 125 -3.28 2.00 15.10
C SER A 125 -2.38 1.89 13.86
N ILE A 126 -2.81 2.47 12.75
CA ILE A 126 -1.96 2.70 11.59
C ILE A 126 -1.83 4.20 11.33
N LEU A 127 -0.74 4.63 10.70
CA LEU A 127 -0.61 5.97 10.13
C LEU A 127 -0.77 5.86 8.62
N ALA A 128 -1.91 6.28 8.08
CA ALA A 128 -2.17 6.38 6.65
C ALA A 128 -1.69 7.73 6.10
N TYR A 129 -1.11 7.74 4.91
CA TYR A 129 -0.51 8.93 4.32
C TYR A 129 -0.45 8.85 2.79
N SER A 130 -0.16 10.00 2.17
CA SER A 130 0.15 10.11 0.74
C SER A 130 1.41 10.95 0.54
N HIS A 131 1.41 11.85 -0.45
CA HIS A 131 2.51 12.77 -0.73
C HIS A 131 2.47 14.06 0.10
N GLY A 132 1.48 14.20 0.98
CA GLY A 132 1.34 15.33 1.88
C GLY A 132 2.14 15.19 3.18
N PRO A 133 2.34 16.31 3.90
CA PRO A 133 2.98 16.31 5.21
C PRO A 133 2.14 15.65 6.31
N GLU A 134 0.81 15.73 6.19
CA GLU A 134 -0.16 15.27 7.18
C GLU A 134 -0.41 13.78 7.06
N PHE A 135 -0.40 13.08 8.20
CA PHE A 135 -0.81 11.68 8.26
C PHE A 135 -2.13 11.56 8.99
N TYR A 136 -2.82 10.45 8.73
CA TYR A 136 -4.03 10.04 9.40
C TYR A 136 -3.74 8.86 10.30
N GLN A 137 -3.77 9.07 11.61
CA GLN A 137 -3.76 7.96 12.55
C GLN A 137 -5.14 7.33 12.59
N VAL A 138 -5.24 6.06 12.21
CA VAL A 138 -6.50 5.33 12.05
C VAL A 138 -6.56 4.14 13.01
N ASN A 139 -7.63 4.08 13.82
CA ASN A 139 -7.99 2.87 14.55
C ASN A 139 -8.82 1.93 13.66
N PHE A 140 -8.16 0.98 13.04
CA PHE A 140 -8.78 0.03 12.11
C PHE A 140 -9.62 -1.06 12.81
N ARG A 141 -9.55 -1.18 14.13
CA ARG A 141 -10.30 -2.19 14.92
C ARG A 141 -11.72 -1.72 15.26
N GLU A 142 -11.96 -0.40 15.22
CA GLU A 142 -13.29 0.14 15.48
C GLU A 142 -14.25 -0.21 14.35
N ALA A 143 -15.39 -0.80 14.69
CA ALA A 143 -16.36 -1.28 13.71
C ALA A 143 -16.86 -0.17 12.77
N ASN A 144 -16.94 1.07 13.26
CA ASN A 144 -17.30 2.24 12.48
C ASN A 144 -16.17 3.26 12.55
N MET A 145 -15.55 3.54 11.39
CA MET A 145 -14.63 4.67 11.29
C MET A 145 -15.40 5.99 11.27
N GLY A 146 -15.95 6.38 12.42
CA GLY A 146 -16.51 7.70 12.59
C GLY A 146 -15.42 8.78 12.53
N ARG A 147 -15.80 10.07 12.53
CA ARG A 147 -14.80 11.16 12.60
C ARG A 147 -13.79 11.00 13.74
N ASN A 148 -14.17 10.32 14.82
CA ASN A 148 -13.32 10.08 15.98
C ASN A 148 -12.30 8.95 15.82
N SER A 149 -12.46 8.04 14.85
CA SER A 149 -11.56 6.90 14.66
C SER A 149 -10.28 7.26 13.91
N SER A 150 -10.22 8.49 13.39
CA SER A 150 -9.10 9.02 12.62
C SER A 150 -8.70 10.38 13.16
N SER A 151 -7.41 10.59 13.37
CA SER A 151 -6.88 11.89 13.79
C SER A 151 -5.75 12.34 12.88
N ARG A 152 -5.76 13.62 12.51
CA ARG A 152 -4.69 14.23 11.73
C ARG A 152 -3.51 14.51 12.63
N ILE A 153 -2.33 14.08 12.18
CA ILE A 153 -1.06 14.38 12.84
C ILE A 153 -0.12 15.05 11.85
N PHE A 154 0.86 15.78 12.38
CA PHE A 154 1.87 16.53 11.61
C PHE A 154 1.29 17.64 10.73
N THR A 155 0.14 18.21 11.13
CA THR A 155 -0.40 19.44 10.54
C THR A 155 0.60 20.58 10.71
N ARG A 156 0.62 21.49 9.73
CA ARG A 156 1.39 22.75 9.84
C ARG A 156 0.87 23.53 11.05
N ARG A 157 1.77 24.00 11.92
CA ARG A 157 1.41 24.65 13.19
C ARG A 157 1.49 26.16 13.10
N SER A 158 2.41 26.68 12.31
CA SER A 158 2.62 28.12 12.09
C SER A 158 2.73 28.44 10.60
N PRO A 159 2.27 29.62 10.14
CA PRO A 159 2.67 30.18 8.85
C PRO A 159 4.19 30.28 8.65
N ASP A 160 4.99 30.29 9.72
CA ASP A 160 6.46 30.28 9.62
C ASP A 160 7.04 28.88 9.34
N ASP A 161 6.24 27.82 9.51
CA ASP A 161 6.68 26.47 9.19
C ASP A 161 6.89 26.35 7.67
N PRO A 162 7.94 25.64 7.22
CA PRO A 162 8.18 25.38 5.80
C PRO A 162 6.97 24.74 5.13
N ILE A 163 6.67 25.20 3.93
CA ILE A 163 5.58 24.66 3.10
C ILE A 163 6.07 23.34 2.52
N VAL A 164 5.44 22.24 2.92
CA VAL A 164 5.80 20.92 2.38
C VAL A 164 5.23 20.76 0.97
N LEU A 165 6.15 20.59 0.03
CA LEU A 165 5.87 20.46 -1.40
C LEU A 165 5.61 19.00 -1.76
N HIS A 166 6.39 18.07 -1.21
CA HIS A 166 6.33 16.64 -1.51
C HIS A 166 6.89 15.81 -0.35
N ASP A 167 6.10 14.89 0.20
CA ASP A 167 6.58 13.83 1.11
C ASP A 167 6.65 12.48 0.37
N THR A 168 7.66 11.68 0.68
CA THR A 168 7.80 10.31 0.16
C THR A 168 6.56 9.46 0.47
N ALA A 169 5.98 8.82 -0.55
CA ALA A 169 4.91 7.86 -0.32
C ALA A 169 5.45 6.62 0.41
N TYR A 170 6.55 6.03 -0.08
CA TYR A 170 7.11 4.81 0.47
C TYR A 170 8.16 5.10 1.54
N LYS A 171 7.68 5.20 2.76
CA LYS A 171 8.47 5.27 3.98
C LYS A 171 8.97 3.88 4.34
N THR A 172 10.07 3.81 5.09
CA THR A 172 10.62 2.53 5.55
C THR A 172 10.55 2.44 7.07
N MET A 173 10.22 1.26 7.59
CA MET A 173 10.19 1.01 9.03
C MET A 173 11.41 0.17 9.40
N ASP A 174 12.21 0.65 10.33
CA ASP A 174 13.34 -0.14 10.83
C ASP A 174 12.89 -1.23 11.81
N LYS A 175 13.83 -2.08 12.23
CA LYS A 175 13.57 -3.21 13.14
C LYS A 175 13.00 -2.79 14.50
N ASN A 176 13.18 -1.53 14.91
CA ASN A 176 12.66 -1.00 16.17
C ASN A 176 11.23 -0.44 16.02
N GLY A 177 10.65 -0.50 14.81
CA GLY A 177 9.36 0.09 14.51
C GLY A 177 9.41 1.60 14.31
N THR A 178 10.60 2.17 14.08
CA THR A 178 10.74 3.60 13.76
C THR A 178 10.47 3.78 12.27
N LEU A 179 9.52 4.64 11.95
CA LEU A 179 9.20 5.00 10.57
C LEU A 179 10.10 6.14 10.10
N TRP A 180 10.73 5.96 8.94
CA TRP A 180 11.62 6.93 8.31
C TRP A 180 11.04 7.44 7.00
N GLY A 181 11.17 8.75 6.77
CA GLY A 181 10.72 9.39 5.54
C GLY A 181 11.51 10.66 5.22
N THR A 182 11.24 11.22 4.05
CA THR A 182 11.78 12.52 3.65
C THR A 182 10.72 13.36 2.96
N TYR A 183 10.80 14.68 3.13
CA TYR A 183 9.98 15.60 2.36
C TYR A 183 10.79 16.78 1.84
N LEU A 184 10.42 17.27 0.66
CA LEU A 184 10.87 18.53 0.08
C LEU A 184 9.94 19.64 0.57
N ALA A 185 10.50 20.75 1.03
CA ALA A 185 9.75 21.90 1.51
C ALA A 185 10.41 23.21 1.08
N ALA A 186 9.63 24.30 1.16
CA ALA A 186 10.09 25.63 0.86
C ALA A 186 9.85 26.59 2.02
N ARG A 187 10.78 27.53 2.21
CA ARG A 187 10.56 28.75 3.00
C ARG A 187 10.41 29.91 2.04
N LEU A 188 9.20 30.46 1.95
CA LEU A 188 8.89 31.56 1.04
C LEU A 188 9.43 32.89 1.58
N ARG A 189 10.13 33.61 0.71
CA ARG A 189 10.62 34.98 0.92
C ARG A 189 10.52 35.73 -0.41
N LEU A 190 9.29 35.83 -0.95
CA LEU A 190 9.05 36.32 -2.32
C LEU A 190 9.82 37.63 -2.61
N PRO A 191 10.48 37.75 -3.78
CA PRO A 191 10.41 36.87 -4.96
C PRO A 191 11.31 35.62 -4.89
N GLU A 192 11.84 35.28 -3.72
CA GLU A 192 12.71 34.13 -3.49
C GLU A 192 12.05 33.03 -2.65
N ALA A 193 12.61 31.83 -2.71
CA ALA A 193 12.28 30.76 -1.79
C ALA A 193 13.52 29.91 -1.50
N ASP A 194 13.71 29.53 -0.24
CA ASP A 194 14.72 28.53 0.10
C ASP A 194 14.10 27.14 -0.03
N ILE A 195 14.72 26.28 -0.82
CA ILE A 195 14.30 24.90 -1.00
C ILE A 195 15.12 24.02 -0.06
N LEU A 196 14.44 23.21 0.73
CA LEU A 196 15.07 22.33 1.72
C LEU A 196 14.47 20.93 1.65
N ARG A 197 15.33 19.92 1.77
CA ARG A 197 14.92 18.54 2.00
C ARG A 197 15.11 18.18 3.46
N TYR A 198 14.05 17.67 4.06
CA TYR A 198 14.05 17.21 5.44
C TYR A 198 14.03 15.69 5.44
N VAL A 199 14.84 15.08 6.29
CA VAL A 199 14.73 13.67 6.64
C VAL A 199 14.23 13.58 8.06
N TYR A 200 13.26 12.70 8.29
CA TYR A 200 12.61 12.59 9.58
C TYR A 200 12.42 11.15 10.00
N LYS A 201 12.19 10.97 11.30
CA LYS A 201 11.73 9.74 11.89
C LYS A 201 10.48 9.95 12.74
N VAL A 202 9.66 8.92 12.85
CA VAL A 202 8.52 8.81 13.78
C VAL A 202 8.73 7.53 14.56
N GLU A 203 9.07 7.67 15.84
CA GLU A 203 9.27 6.52 16.72
C GLU A 203 7.95 5.80 17.01
N LYS A 204 8.01 4.49 17.25
CA LYS A 204 6.83 3.67 17.50
C LYS A 204 6.01 4.23 18.67
N GLY A 205 4.74 4.55 18.42
CA GLY A 205 3.82 5.11 19.42
C GLY A 205 3.99 6.62 19.69
N CYS A 206 4.97 7.29 19.07
CA CYS A 206 5.19 8.72 19.21
C CYS A 206 4.41 9.53 18.16
N GLN A 207 3.66 10.54 18.59
CA GLN A 207 2.95 11.47 17.68
C GLN A 207 3.81 12.67 17.25
N GLN A 208 5.14 12.52 17.21
CA GLN A 208 6.07 13.57 16.81
C GLN A 208 6.95 13.13 15.63
N LYS A 209 6.99 13.97 14.60
CA LYS A 209 7.93 13.87 13.47
C LYS A 209 9.24 14.54 13.90
N VAL A 210 10.25 13.74 14.18
CA VAL A 210 11.58 14.23 14.58
C VAL A 210 12.42 14.42 13.33
N ILE A 211 12.79 15.67 13.04
CA ILE A 211 13.69 15.99 11.93
C ILE A 211 15.11 15.57 12.31
N VAL A 212 15.68 14.64 11.56
CA VAL A 212 17.05 14.14 11.78
C VAL A 212 18.07 14.84 10.88
N ALA A 213 17.69 15.31 9.70
CA ALA A 213 18.58 16.02 8.80
C ALA A 213 17.81 17.11 8.04
N LYS A 214 18.52 18.19 7.72
CA LYS A 214 18.05 19.29 6.90
C LYS A 214 19.10 19.55 5.83
N ILE A 215 18.72 19.38 4.58
CA ILE A 215 19.60 19.50 3.42
C ILE A 215 19.12 20.74 2.66
N SER A 216 19.98 21.75 2.54
CA SER A 216 19.67 22.94 1.76
C SER A 216 19.89 22.64 0.29
N ALA A 217 18.85 22.74 -0.53
CA ALA A 217 18.94 22.58 -1.97
C ALA A 217 19.32 23.88 -2.70
N GLY A 218 19.21 25.01 -2.01
CA GLY A 218 19.53 26.33 -2.54
C GLY A 218 18.36 27.29 -2.48
N THR A 219 18.61 28.53 -2.89
CA THR A 219 17.61 29.59 -2.99
C THR A 219 17.23 29.79 -4.45
N VAL A 220 15.94 29.75 -4.75
CA VAL A 220 15.37 29.96 -6.08
C VAL A 220 14.74 31.35 -6.17
N ASN A 221 14.79 31.98 -7.34
CA ASN A 221 14.29 33.35 -7.55
C ASN A 221 13.34 33.40 -8.74
N ALA A 222 12.22 34.12 -8.60
CA ALA A 222 11.18 34.24 -9.63
C ALA A 222 11.68 34.79 -10.97
N ASN A 223 12.76 35.59 -10.98
CA ASN A 223 13.36 36.12 -12.20
C ASN A 223 13.96 35.02 -13.10
N MET A 224 14.22 33.83 -12.56
CA MET A 224 14.69 32.68 -13.33
C MET A 224 13.55 31.85 -13.93
N CYS A 225 12.29 32.25 -13.72
CA CYS A 225 11.13 31.61 -14.34
C CYS A 225 10.79 32.25 -15.67
N ASN A 226 10.75 31.43 -16.72
CA ASN A 226 10.38 31.86 -18.06
C ASN A 226 9.16 31.07 -18.54
N ARG A 227 8.25 31.74 -19.25
CA ARG A 227 7.10 31.08 -19.88
C ARG A 227 7.49 30.70 -21.32
N ARG A 228 7.49 29.41 -21.62
CA ARG A 228 7.68 28.91 -22.99
C ARG A 228 6.47 29.26 -23.87
N ALA A 229 6.65 29.14 -25.19
CA ALA A 229 5.60 29.40 -26.16
C ALA A 229 4.37 28.50 -25.99
N ASP A 230 4.54 27.30 -25.42
CA ASP A 230 3.45 26.37 -25.08
C ASP A 230 2.73 26.74 -23.76
N GLY A 231 3.10 27.85 -23.13
CA GLY A 231 2.51 28.34 -21.89
C GLY A 231 3.13 27.77 -20.61
N ARG A 232 3.97 26.74 -20.68
CA ARG A 232 4.62 26.14 -19.50
C ARG A 232 5.63 27.09 -18.89
N LEU A 233 5.61 27.18 -17.56
CA LEU A 233 6.66 27.86 -16.81
C LEU A 233 7.84 26.90 -16.65
N VAL A 234 9.03 27.35 -17.03
CA VAL A 234 10.27 26.62 -16.84
C VAL A 234 11.23 27.44 -16.02
N PHE A 235 11.92 26.77 -15.10
CA PHE A 235 12.99 27.36 -14.33
C PHE A 235 14.30 27.23 -15.12
N LEU A 236 14.99 28.35 -15.33
CA LEU A 236 16.15 28.42 -16.23
C LEU A 236 17.46 27.93 -15.57
N GLN A 237 17.51 27.79 -14.25
CA GLN A 237 18.67 27.27 -13.55
C GLN A 237 18.55 25.75 -13.32
N PRO A 238 19.68 25.01 -13.31
CA PRO A 238 19.69 23.61 -12.93
C PRO A 238 19.14 23.43 -11.51
N MET A 239 18.16 22.52 -11.35
CA MET A 239 17.61 22.16 -10.04
C MET A 239 18.10 20.77 -9.65
N VAL A 240 18.87 20.72 -8.56
CA VAL A 240 19.41 19.47 -8.01
C VAL A 240 18.32 18.62 -7.36
N GLU A 241 17.27 19.24 -6.83
CA GLU A 241 16.18 18.51 -6.17
C GLU A 241 15.24 17.84 -7.16
N GLY A 242 14.77 16.66 -6.76
CA GLY A 242 13.86 15.84 -7.56
C GLY A 242 12.87 15.05 -6.73
N TYR A 243 12.07 14.26 -7.44
CA TYR A 243 11.05 13.41 -6.83
C TYR A 243 11.70 12.18 -6.16
N VAL A 244 11.58 12.07 -4.83
CA VAL A 244 11.94 10.86 -4.08
C VAL A 244 10.68 10.07 -3.83
N HIS A 245 10.64 8.83 -4.30
CA HIS A 245 9.46 7.97 -4.15
C HIS A 245 9.55 7.09 -2.90
N SER A 246 10.73 6.53 -2.66
CA SER A 246 11.03 5.60 -1.57
C SER A 246 12.36 5.93 -0.90
N ILE A 247 12.48 5.57 0.37
CA ILE A 247 13.67 5.73 1.21
C ILE A 247 14.12 4.36 1.73
N ALA A 248 15.44 4.15 1.87
CA ALA A 248 15.99 2.99 2.55
C ALA A 248 16.83 3.40 3.75
N VAL A 249 16.86 2.54 4.77
CA VAL A 249 17.60 2.78 6.01
C VAL A 249 18.31 1.49 6.39
N THR A 250 19.61 1.57 6.61
CA THR A 250 20.45 0.47 7.10
C THR A 250 20.78 0.70 8.58
N GLU A 251 21.79 0.03 9.13
CA GLU A 251 22.22 0.27 10.51
C GLU A 251 22.77 1.69 10.67
N ASN A 252 23.69 2.08 9.80
CA ASN A 252 24.47 3.31 9.86
C ASN A 252 24.08 4.37 8.82
N TYR A 253 23.33 4.03 7.78
CA TYR A 253 23.04 4.95 6.67
C TYR A 253 21.54 5.13 6.40
N ILE A 254 21.23 6.28 5.82
CA ILE A 254 19.93 6.59 5.20
C ILE A 254 20.21 6.86 3.73
N ILE A 255 19.41 6.27 2.84
CA ILE A 255 19.58 6.35 1.39
C ILE A 255 18.31 6.91 0.77
N LEU A 256 18.48 7.98 0.00
CA LEU A 256 17.43 8.55 -0.84
C LEU A 256 17.81 8.31 -2.30
N ALA A 257 16.91 7.69 -3.08
CA ALA A 257 17.06 7.59 -4.52
C ALA A 257 16.16 8.64 -5.18
N MET A 258 16.77 9.67 -5.76
CA MET A 258 16.04 10.74 -6.44
C MET A 258 15.83 10.40 -7.90
N SER A 259 14.57 10.39 -8.34
CA SER A 259 14.19 10.24 -9.74
C SER A 259 14.72 11.42 -10.58
N ARG A 260 14.89 11.23 -11.88
CA ARG A 260 15.41 12.30 -12.77
C ARG A 260 14.50 13.51 -12.91
N GLY A 261 13.21 13.40 -12.55
CA GLY A 261 12.30 14.54 -12.56
C GLY A 261 12.77 15.66 -11.64
N THR A 262 12.97 16.86 -12.20
CA THR A 262 13.43 18.04 -11.46
C THR A 262 12.26 18.81 -10.86
N PHE A 263 12.43 19.27 -9.63
CA PHE A 263 11.46 20.19 -9.04
C PHE A 263 11.49 21.54 -9.77
N ASN A 264 10.32 21.97 -10.24
CA ASN A 264 10.08 23.24 -10.90
C ASN A 264 9.46 24.24 -9.89
N PRO A 265 10.25 25.21 -9.38
CA PRO A 265 9.80 26.15 -8.37
C PRO A 265 8.88 27.24 -8.92
N CYS A 266 8.67 27.35 -10.23
CA CYS A 266 8.00 28.52 -10.81
C CYS A 266 6.54 28.67 -10.38
N LEU A 267 5.82 27.57 -10.18
CA LEU A 267 4.47 27.62 -9.61
C LEU A 267 4.49 28.08 -8.15
N LEU A 268 5.44 27.58 -7.33
CA LEU A 268 5.63 28.03 -5.96
C LEU A 268 5.93 29.54 -5.89
N LEU A 269 6.84 30.02 -6.74
CA LEU A 269 7.26 31.42 -6.77
C LEU A 269 6.18 32.36 -7.31
N SER A 270 5.25 31.84 -8.12
CA SER A 270 4.14 32.62 -8.67
C SER A 270 2.91 32.63 -7.76
N LEU A 271 2.63 31.52 -7.08
CA LEU A 271 1.41 31.32 -6.30
C LEU A 271 1.62 31.46 -4.78
N GLY A 272 2.87 31.48 -4.31
CA GLY A 272 3.18 31.47 -2.89
C GLY A 272 2.63 30.21 -2.21
N GLU A 273 1.89 30.38 -1.11
CA GLU A 273 1.34 29.25 -0.36
C GLU A 273 0.26 28.48 -1.12
N ASP A 274 -0.43 29.13 -2.07
CA ASP A 274 -1.53 28.53 -2.81
C ASP A 274 -1.07 27.40 -3.74
N VAL A 275 0.24 27.23 -3.93
CA VAL A 275 0.84 26.09 -4.63
C VAL A 275 0.42 24.74 -4.02
N VAL A 276 0.14 24.67 -2.72
CA VAL A 276 -0.28 23.42 -2.06
C VAL A 276 -1.66 22.95 -2.51
N ARG A 277 -2.43 23.79 -3.20
CA ARG A 277 -3.71 23.43 -3.81
C ARG A 277 -3.56 22.97 -5.26
N LYS A 278 -2.38 23.10 -5.87
CA LYS A 278 -2.13 22.61 -7.23
C LYS A 278 -1.72 21.12 -7.21
N PRO A 279 -1.95 20.39 -8.32
CA PRO A 279 -1.50 19.02 -8.45
C PRO A 279 0.01 18.91 -8.21
N LEU A 280 0.43 17.89 -7.46
CA LEU A 280 1.83 17.68 -7.09
C LEU A 280 2.76 17.66 -8.31
N MET A 281 2.37 16.93 -9.35
CA MET A 281 3.23 16.67 -10.51
C MET A 281 3.39 17.89 -11.42
N ASP A 282 2.57 18.93 -11.28
CA ASP A 282 2.76 20.20 -11.99
C ASP A 282 4.04 20.93 -11.51
N ASN A 283 4.51 20.60 -10.31
CA ASN A 283 5.77 21.08 -9.77
C ASN A 283 6.98 20.22 -10.18
N PHE A 284 6.84 19.21 -11.04
CA PHE A 284 7.96 18.36 -11.45
C PHE A 284 8.06 18.23 -12.96
N ASN A 285 9.23 18.53 -13.52
CA ASN A 285 9.52 18.33 -14.93
C ASN A 285 10.22 16.97 -15.11
N PHE A 286 9.51 15.99 -15.66
CA PHE A 286 10.10 14.72 -16.09
C PHE A 286 10.57 14.75 -17.54
N GLU A 287 10.06 15.72 -18.31
CA GLU A 287 10.40 15.91 -19.71
C GLU A 287 11.54 16.93 -19.85
N PHE A 288 12.58 16.60 -20.62
CA PHE A 288 13.57 17.55 -21.18
C PHE A 288 14.69 18.11 -20.28
N ASP A 289 15.15 17.40 -19.24
CA ASP A 289 16.46 17.70 -18.64
C ASP A 289 17.46 16.55 -18.90
N TYR A 290 18.19 16.66 -20.02
CA TYR A 290 19.25 15.70 -20.38
C TYR A 290 20.49 15.84 -19.47
N GLY A 291 20.62 16.93 -18.73
CA GLY A 291 21.80 17.23 -17.92
C GLY A 291 21.80 16.55 -16.55
N LYS A 292 20.62 16.27 -15.98
CA LYS A 292 20.53 15.70 -14.64
C LYS A 292 20.78 14.19 -14.63
N THR A 293 21.79 13.75 -13.91
CA THR A 293 22.04 12.36 -13.53
C THR A 293 21.06 11.90 -12.46
N LEU A 294 20.83 10.58 -12.39
CA LEU A 294 20.18 10.02 -11.21
C LEU A 294 21.11 10.25 -10.01
N GLU A 295 20.57 10.57 -8.84
CA GLU A 295 21.38 10.81 -7.65
C GLU A 295 20.96 9.88 -6.50
N ALA A 296 21.95 9.27 -5.85
CA ALA A 296 21.78 8.69 -4.53
C ALA A 296 22.31 9.68 -3.48
N THR A 297 21.42 10.10 -2.58
CA THR A 297 21.83 10.84 -1.38
C THR A 297 22.05 9.85 -0.25
N VAL A 298 23.28 9.78 0.27
CA VAL A 298 23.65 8.92 1.40
C VAL A 298 23.92 9.78 2.62
N ILE A 299 23.24 9.48 3.72
CA ILE A 299 23.39 10.20 4.99
C ILE A 299 23.92 9.24 6.05
N ILE A 300 25.03 9.59 6.66
CA ILE A 300 25.60 8.85 7.80
C ILE A 300 24.79 9.21 9.05
N LYS A 301 24.13 8.25 9.70
CA LYS A 301 23.25 8.54 10.84
C LYS A 301 23.96 9.17 12.03
N GLN A 302 25.20 8.74 12.31
CA GLN A 302 25.94 9.19 13.50
C GLN A 302 26.37 10.65 13.38
N SER A 303 26.95 11.05 12.23
CA SER A 303 27.45 12.40 12.00
C SER A 303 26.46 13.31 11.27
N LEU A 304 25.40 12.74 10.71
CA LEU A 304 24.47 13.38 9.77
C LEU A 304 25.16 13.96 8.52
N TYR A 305 26.37 13.47 8.23
CA TYR A 305 27.09 13.86 7.03
C TYR A 305 26.37 13.36 5.79
N VAL A 306 26.15 14.24 4.82
CA VAL A 306 25.39 13.99 3.59
C VAL A 306 26.33 13.95 2.41
N LYS A 307 26.25 12.89 1.61
CA LYS A 307 26.93 12.75 0.32
C LYS A 307 25.89 12.65 -0.79
N PHE A 308 26.14 13.38 -1.87
CA PHE A 308 25.37 13.29 -3.11
C PHE A 308 26.22 12.53 -4.12
N LEU A 309 25.68 11.45 -4.68
CA LEU A 309 26.42 10.58 -5.56
C LEU A 309 25.68 10.41 -6.89
N ASP A 310 26.34 10.80 -7.97
CA ASP A 310 25.82 10.60 -9.32
C ASP A 310 25.82 9.13 -9.71
N ILE A 311 24.67 8.68 -10.22
CA ILE A 311 24.48 7.36 -10.77
C ILE A 311 24.44 7.51 -12.29
N SER A 312 25.52 7.07 -12.93
CA SER A 312 25.61 7.01 -14.38
C SER A 312 24.59 5.99 -14.91
N SER A 313 23.50 6.48 -15.50
CA SER A 313 22.47 5.63 -16.09
C SER A 313 21.80 6.25 -17.31
N THR A 314 21.43 5.39 -18.25
CA THR A 314 20.81 5.79 -19.53
C THR A 314 19.30 6.01 -19.43
N TYR A 315 18.65 5.63 -18.34
CA TYR A 315 17.18 5.63 -18.28
C TYR A 315 16.63 6.91 -17.63
N GLN A 316 15.39 7.25 -17.97
CA GLN A 316 14.62 8.32 -17.31
C GLN A 316 13.94 7.72 -16.08
N GLN A 317 14.63 7.67 -14.94
CA GLN A 317 14.30 6.68 -13.92
C GLN A 317 13.33 7.16 -12.85
N GLN A 318 12.29 6.36 -12.63
CA GLN A 318 11.54 6.28 -11.39
C GLN A 318 12.07 5.06 -10.62
N ILE A 319 12.41 5.23 -9.33
CA ILE A 319 13.06 4.19 -8.52
C ILE A 319 12.19 3.79 -7.35
N SER A 320 11.97 2.48 -7.23
CA SER A 320 11.32 1.84 -6.08
C SER A 320 12.33 0.96 -5.36
N LEU A 321 12.74 1.36 -4.16
CA LEU A 321 13.73 0.65 -3.34
C LEU A 321 13.13 -0.63 -2.75
N VAL A 322 13.89 -1.73 -2.79
CA VAL A 322 13.48 -3.04 -2.27
C VAL A 322 14.14 -3.33 -0.91
N ASN A 323 15.48 -3.33 -0.87
CA ASN A 323 16.25 -3.56 0.35
C ASN A 323 17.57 -2.81 0.26
N ALA A 324 18.18 -2.50 1.39
CA ALA A 324 19.53 -1.94 1.45
C ALA A 324 20.30 -2.58 2.61
N PHE A 325 21.60 -2.82 2.42
CA PHE A 325 22.43 -3.46 3.45
C PHE A 325 23.91 -3.07 3.31
N GLU A 326 24.62 -3.16 4.43
CA GLU A 326 26.03 -2.75 4.53
C GLU A 326 26.97 -3.94 4.40
N GLU A 327 28.13 -3.72 3.79
CA GLU A 327 29.25 -4.66 3.87
C GLU A 327 29.92 -4.61 5.25
N ARG A 328 30.47 -5.75 5.70
CA ARG A 328 31.04 -5.87 7.06
C ARG A 328 32.25 -4.97 7.30
N ASP A 329 32.99 -4.63 6.26
CA ASP A 329 34.15 -3.75 6.34
C ASP A 329 33.77 -2.25 6.34
N GLY A 330 32.47 -1.94 6.17
CA GLY A 330 31.95 -0.58 6.08
C GLY A 330 32.32 0.15 4.78
N ARG A 331 32.90 -0.54 3.79
CA ARG A 331 33.33 0.09 2.53
C ARG A 331 32.17 0.26 1.57
N HIS A 332 31.35 -0.78 1.39
CA HIS A 332 30.27 -0.78 0.43
C HIS A 332 28.90 -0.79 1.09
N LEU A 333 27.98 -0.07 0.47
CA LEU A 333 26.55 -0.10 0.75
C LEU A 333 25.84 -0.60 -0.51
N TYR A 334 25.00 -1.60 -0.35
CA TYR A 334 24.23 -2.20 -1.43
C TYR A 334 22.77 -1.78 -1.32
N VAL A 335 22.18 -1.39 -2.45
CA VAL A 335 20.78 -0.98 -2.52
C VAL A 335 20.14 -1.65 -3.73
N ASP A 336 19.16 -2.50 -3.46
CA ASP A 336 18.40 -3.19 -4.51
C ASP A 336 17.13 -2.42 -4.81
N ALA A 337 16.81 -2.28 -6.10
CA ALA A 337 15.69 -1.45 -6.54
C ALA A 337 15.08 -1.95 -7.86
N PHE A 338 13.78 -1.72 -8.01
CA PHE A 338 13.15 -1.70 -9.32
C PHE A 338 13.24 -0.30 -9.93
N ILE A 339 13.66 -0.26 -11.18
CA ILE A 339 13.83 0.97 -11.94
C ILE A 339 12.95 0.95 -13.18
N TYR A 340 12.18 2.02 -13.36
CA TYR A 340 11.21 2.19 -14.44
C TYR A 340 11.56 3.41 -15.30
N ASP A 341 11.10 3.43 -16.54
CA ASP A 341 10.94 4.70 -17.26
C ASP A 341 9.83 5.53 -16.58
N ALA A 342 10.17 6.70 -16.04
CA ALA A 342 9.29 7.51 -15.20
C ALA A 342 8.06 8.02 -15.97
N ILE A 343 8.24 8.42 -17.23
CA ILE A 343 7.13 8.91 -18.06
C ILE A 343 6.15 7.76 -18.31
N SER A 344 6.66 6.61 -18.74
CA SER A 344 5.86 5.40 -18.95
C SER A 344 5.16 4.97 -17.66
N TYR A 345 5.88 5.00 -16.53
CA TYR A 345 5.37 4.65 -15.21
C TYR A 345 4.19 5.53 -14.79
N PHE A 346 4.37 6.85 -14.73
CA PHE A 346 3.31 7.74 -14.27
C PHE A 346 2.17 7.85 -15.28
N ASN A 347 2.46 7.82 -16.59
CA ASN A 347 1.39 7.88 -17.58
C ASN A 347 0.55 6.61 -17.58
N PHE A 348 1.12 5.44 -17.27
CA PHE A 348 0.35 4.21 -17.14
C PHE A 348 -0.82 4.39 -16.15
N PHE A 349 -0.62 5.14 -15.07
CA PHE A 349 -1.64 5.40 -14.04
C PHE A 349 -2.64 6.51 -14.38
N ASN A 350 -2.60 7.11 -15.57
CA ASN A 350 -3.72 7.91 -16.05
C ASN A 350 -4.94 7.01 -16.21
N LEU A 351 -6.11 7.42 -15.70
CA LEU A 351 -7.29 6.55 -15.73
C LEU A 351 -7.65 6.16 -17.16
N GLN A 352 -7.52 7.08 -18.12
CA GLN A 352 -7.74 6.82 -19.54
C GLN A 352 -6.86 5.67 -20.08
N ASN A 353 -5.61 5.57 -19.61
CA ASN A 353 -4.69 4.53 -20.04
C ASN A 353 -5.04 3.19 -19.41
N LEU A 354 -5.30 3.17 -18.09
CA LEU A 354 -5.76 1.98 -17.39
C LEU A 354 -7.08 1.44 -17.98
N TYR A 355 -7.96 2.33 -18.42
CA TYR A 355 -9.19 1.97 -19.12
C TYR A 355 -9.00 1.43 -20.53
N SER A 356 -7.93 1.86 -21.19
CA SER A 356 -7.58 1.38 -22.51
C SER A 356 -6.72 0.10 -22.50
N MET A 357 -6.45 -0.47 -21.32
CA MET A 357 -5.48 -1.55 -20.96
C MET A 357 -5.33 -2.70 -21.95
N SER A 358 -6.27 -2.92 -22.86
CA SER A 358 -6.08 -3.78 -24.03
C SER A 358 -4.88 -3.41 -24.93
N LYS A 359 -4.28 -2.21 -24.79
CA LYS A 359 -3.26 -1.72 -25.73
C LYS A 359 -1.83 -1.73 -25.19
N ASP A 360 -1.61 -1.40 -23.93
CA ASP A 360 -0.26 -1.23 -23.38
C ASP A 360 -0.05 -2.08 -22.13
N PRO A 361 0.98 -2.94 -22.11
CA PRO A 361 1.27 -3.76 -20.94
C PRO A 361 1.94 -2.92 -19.85
N TYR A 362 2.02 -3.45 -18.62
CA TYR A 362 2.63 -2.73 -17.50
C TYR A 362 4.07 -2.28 -17.84
N PRO A 363 4.50 -1.08 -17.40
CA PRO A 363 5.84 -0.58 -17.65
C PRO A 363 6.93 -1.57 -17.23
N ARG A 364 7.94 -1.72 -18.08
CA ARG A 364 9.05 -2.64 -17.86
C ARG A 364 9.98 -2.08 -16.77
N ALA A 365 10.20 -2.87 -15.73
CA ALA A 365 11.11 -2.62 -14.63
C ALA A 365 12.43 -3.37 -14.84
N ALA A 366 13.56 -2.73 -14.60
CA ALA A 366 14.84 -3.41 -14.38
C ALA A 366 15.04 -3.61 -12.88
N LEU A 367 15.35 -4.84 -12.46
CA LEU A 367 15.85 -5.09 -11.10
C LEU A 367 17.35 -4.80 -11.10
N VAL A 368 17.80 -3.92 -10.22
CA VAL A 368 19.21 -3.50 -10.16
C VAL A 368 19.74 -3.53 -8.73
N ARG A 369 21.06 -3.67 -8.63
CA ARG A 369 21.84 -3.42 -7.42
C ARG A 369 22.71 -2.17 -7.64
N LEU A 370 22.50 -1.17 -6.81
CA LEU A 370 23.41 -0.05 -6.67
C LEU A 370 24.46 -0.44 -5.62
N THR A 371 25.72 -0.45 -6.01
CA THR A 371 26.87 -0.59 -5.10
C THR A 371 27.48 0.78 -4.90
N VAL A 372 27.31 1.32 -3.70
CA VAL A 372 27.89 2.57 -3.27
C VAL A 372 29.23 2.29 -2.60
N ASP A 373 30.34 2.68 -3.21
CA ASP A 373 31.66 2.68 -2.56
C ASP A 373 31.81 4.00 -1.79
N LEU A 374 31.81 3.90 -0.46
CA LEU A 374 31.83 5.05 0.44
C LEU A 374 33.20 5.73 0.52
N MET A 375 34.27 5.03 0.12
CA MET A 375 35.65 5.51 0.09
C MET A 375 35.94 6.28 -1.19
N THR A 376 35.55 5.74 -2.35
CA THR A 376 35.75 6.40 -3.65
C THR A 376 34.61 7.35 -4.03
N GLU A 377 33.53 7.39 -3.23
CA GLU A 377 32.35 8.23 -3.46
C GLU A 377 31.74 8.02 -4.85
N SER A 378 31.60 6.74 -5.22
CA SER A 378 31.08 6.35 -6.54
C SER A 378 29.97 5.33 -6.41
N VAL A 379 28.99 5.39 -7.31
CA VAL A 379 27.93 4.38 -7.41
C VAL A 379 28.09 3.58 -8.69
N LYS A 380 28.10 2.27 -8.54
CA LYS A 380 28.01 1.32 -9.64
C LYS A 380 26.61 0.74 -9.70
N LEU A 381 25.96 0.83 -10.86
CA LEU A 381 24.66 0.19 -11.11
C LEU A 381 24.89 -1.12 -11.86
N GLU A 382 24.38 -2.22 -11.31
CA GLU A 382 24.42 -3.55 -11.90
C GLU A 382 23.00 -4.10 -12.07
N ASN A 383 22.65 -4.60 -13.25
CA ASN A 383 21.36 -5.28 -13.44
C ASN A 383 21.41 -6.68 -12.82
N ILE A 384 20.45 -6.98 -11.95
CA ILE A 384 20.26 -8.30 -11.36
C ILE A 384 19.30 -9.07 -12.28
N PRO A 385 19.84 -10.08 -13.00
CA PRO A 385 19.58 -10.39 -14.42
C PRO A 385 19.29 -9.25 -15.41
N ARG A 386 19.63 -9.47 -16.70
CA ARG A 386 19.53 -8.45 -17.77
C ARG A 386 18.12 -8.31 -18.36
N GLU A 387 17.14 -9.02 -17.84
CA GLU A 387 15.78 -8.99 -18.37
C GLU A 387 14.94 -7.97 -17.61
N TYR A 388 14.13 -7.23 -18.36
CA TYR A 388 13.14 -6.36 -17.77
C TYR A 388 11.86 -7.12 -17.54
N LEU A 389 11.30 -6.94 -16.36
CA LEU A 389 10.06 -7.56 -15.91
C LEU A 389 8.94 -6.53 -15.89
N GLN A 390 7.74 -6.92 -16.28
CA GLN A 390 6.56 -6.06 -16.17
C GLN A 390 5.97 -6.21 -14.77
N THR A 391 6.73 -5.79 -13.77
CA THR A 391 6.45 -6.11 -12.35
C THR A 391 6.51 -4.89 -11.46
N ASP A 392 5.77 -4.97 -10.37
CA ASP A 392 5.85 -4.02 -9.26
C ASP A 392 5.51 -4.73 -7.95
N TYR A 393 5.33 -3.95 -6.88
CA TYR A 393 4.98 -4.41 -5.54
C TYR A 393 6.02 -5.38 -4.96
N PRO A 394 7.31 -4.99 -4.97
CA PRO A 394 8.35 -5.79 -4.34
C PRO A 394 8.06 -5.97 -2.85
N VAL A 395 8.07 -7.21 -2.39
CA VAL A 395 8.12 -7.54 -0.97
C VAL A 395 9.23 -8.56 -0.72
N ILE A 396 9.84 -8.44 0.45
CA ILE A 396 10.79 -9.41 0.98
C ILE A 396 10.26 -9.92 2.32
N ASN A 397 10.90 -10.94 2.89
CA ASN A 397 10.68 -11.26 4.30
C ASN A 397 11.16 -10.08 5.17
N PRO A 398 10.29 -9.42 5.96
CA PRO A 398 10.70 -8.26 6.78
C PRO A 398 11.83 -8.57 7.77
N ALA A 399 11.98 -9.82 8.22
CA ALA A 399 13.09 -10.25 9.08
C ALA A 399 14.47 -10.17 8.40
N PHE A 400 14.49 -10.01 7.06
CA PHE A 400 15.67 -9.88 6.22
C PHE A 400 15.90 -8.46 5.69
N LEU A 401 15.09 -7.49 6.12
CA LEU A 401 15.35 -6.08 5.88
C LEU A 401 16.71 -5.68 6.52
N GLY A 402 17.58 -5.06 5.74
CA GLY A 402 18.93 -4.68 6.20
C GLY A 402 19.96 -5.80 6.18
N ARG A 403 19.60 -7.03 5.78
CA ARG A 403 20.50 -8.20 5.84
C ARG A 403 21.12 -8.51 4.48
N LYS A 404 22.44 -8.71 4.48
CA LYS A 404 23.21 -9.07 3.28
C LYS A 404 22.98 -10.48 2.74
N ASP A 405 22.45 -11.37 3.59
CA ASP A 405 22.21 -12.77 3.26
C ASP A 405 20.77 -13.03 2.80
N TYR A 406 19.98 -11.99 2.54
CA TYR A 406 18.69 -12.11 1.88
C TYR A 406 18.85 -12.51 0.40
N ARG A 407 17.86 -13.21 -0.13
CA ARG A 407 17.93 -13.90 -1.42
C ARG A 407 16.64 -13.83 -2.24
N TYR A 408 15.48 -13.62 -1.61
CA TYR A 408 14.20 -13.73 -2.29
C TYR A 408 13.46 -12.39 -2.33
N ILE A 409 13.02 -12.00 -3.52
CA ILE A 409 12.09 -10.90 -3.74
C ILE A 409 10.81 -11.49 -4.33
N TYR A 410 9.67 -11.13 -3.77
CA TYR A 410 8.36 -11.46 -4.32
C TYR A 410 7.76 -10.22 -4.96
N ALA A 411 7.11 -10.37 -6.11
CA ALA A 411 6.54 -9.23 -6.84
C ALA A 411 5.32 -9.66 -7.65
N VAL A 412 4.46 -8.71 -8.01
CA VAL A 412 3.35 -8.97 -8.92
C VAL A 412 3.80 -8.65 -10.34
N GLN A 413 3.68 -9.61 -11.24
CA GLN A 413 3.79 -9.41 -12.68
C GLN A 413 2.44 -9.00 -13.24
N GLU A 414 2.47 -7.94 -14.04
CA GLU A 414 1.34 -7.32 -14.72
C GLU A 414 0.13 -7.13 -13.78
N PRO A 415 0.27 -6.34 -12.69
CA PRO A 415 -0.76 -6.22 -11.65
C PRO A 415 -2.14 -5.75 -12.13
N PHE A 416 -2.17 -5.09 -13.29
CA PHE A 416 -3.38 -4.56 -13.92
C PHE A 416 -3.81 -5.38 -15.14
N ALA A 417 -3.26 -6.57 -15.36
CA ALA A 417 -3.67 -7.46 -16.45
C ALA A 417 -4.53 -8.61 -15.94
N ALA A 418 -5.41 -9.14 -16.78
CA ALA A 418 -6.25 -10.30 -16.46
C ALA A 418 -5.44 -11.56 -16.08
N TYR A 419 -4.18 -11.62 -16.51
CA TYR A 419 -3.27 -12.76 -16.34
C TYR A 419 -2.11 -12.47 -15.36
N SER A 420 -2.35 -11.58 -14.39
CA SER A 420 -1.39 -11.26 -13.33
C SER A 420 -0.83 -12.52 -12.67
N SER A 421 0.42 -12.46 -12.24
CA SER A 421 1.05 -13.55 -11.50
C SER A 421 1.90 -13.05 -10.35
N VAL A 422 2.11 -13.87 -9.33
CA VAL A 422 3.09 -13.60 -8.28
C VAL A 422 4.39 -14.30 -8.65
N LEU A 423 5.47 -13.52 -8.77
CA LEU A 423 6.82 -14.02 -8.99
C LEU A 423 7.56 -14.18 -7.68
N LYS A 424 8.35 -15.25 -7.56
CA LYS A 424 9.45 -15.39 -6.62
C LYS A 424 10.77 -15.26 -7.38
N LEU A 425 11.52 -14.20 -7.11
CA LEU A 425 12.81 -13.90 -7.71
C LEU A 425 13.93 -14.34 -6.77
N ASP A 426 14.75 -15.29 -7.20
CA ASP A 426 15.99 -15.68 -6.51
C ASP A 426 17.17 -14.86 -7.04
N ILE A 427 17.68 -13.94 -6.23
CA ILE A 427 18.74 -13.01 -6.61
C ILE A 427 20.16 -13.53 -6.34
N ALA A 428 20.33 -14.75 -5.82
CA ALA A 428 21.66 -15.35 -5.65
C ALA A 428 22.18 -16.02 -6.93
N GLY A 429 21.30 -16.31 -7.89
CA GLY A 429 21.63 -16.99 -9.14
C GLY A 429 22.45 -16.11 -10.09
N LYS A 430 23.67 -16.55 -10.43
CA LYS A 430 24.55 -15.85 -11.40
C LYS A 430 24.10 -16.00 -12.87
N GLU A 431 23.23 -16.97 -13.18
CA GLU A 431 22.85 -17.36 -14.55
C GLU A 431 21.41 -17.01 -14.95
N GLY A 432 20.76 -16.10 -14.21
CA GLY A 432 19.35 -15.77 -14.40
C GLY A 432 18.51 -16.14 -13.19
N TYR A 433 17.38 -15.47 -13.01
CA TYR A 433 16.49 -15.75 -11.90
C TYR A 433 15.84 -17.11 -12.13
N ARG A 434 15.72 -17.92 -11.08
CA ARG A 434 14.70 -18.97 -11.05
C ARG A 434 13.41 -18.28 -10.65
N THR A 435 12.56 -17.97 -11.62
CA THR A 435 11.20 -17.53 -11.34
C THR A 435 10.35 -18.76 -11.13
N ASN A 436 9.92 -18.94 -9.88
CA ASN A 436 8.67 -19.65 -9.66
C ASN A 436 7.57 -18.59 -9.75
N ALA A 437 6.51 -18.92 -10.47
CA ALA A 437 5.35 -18.05 -10.60
C ALA A 437 4.12 -18.79 -10.11
N TRP A 438 3.31 -18.12 -9.31
CA TRP A 438 1.96 -18.56 -9.00
C TRP A 438 0.97 -17.70 -9.77
N ARG A 439 -0.08 -18.32 -10.31
CA ARG A 439 -1.21 -17.64 -10.92
C ARG A 439 -2.50 -18.13 -10.27
N PRO A 440 -3.49 -17.24 -10.07
CA PRO A 440 -4.84 -17.65 -9.69
C PRO A 440 -5.38 -18.70 -10.66
N THR A 441 -6.21 -19.61 -10.16
CA THR A 441 -6.92 -20.56 -11.00
C THR A 441 -8.03 -19.90 -11.81
N GLU A 442 -8.55 -18.79 -11.31
CA GLU A 442 -9.59 -17.94 -11.86
C GLU A 442 -9.04 -17.08 -13.02
N LYS A 443 -9.73 -17.10 -14.16
CA LYS A 443 -9.16 -16.69 -15.45
C LYS A 443 -8.90 -15.18 -15.62
N VAL A 444 -9.63 -14.33 -14.90
CA VAL A 444 -9.57 -12.87 -15.06
C VAL A 444 -9.40 -12.28 -13.66
N THR A 445 -8.19 -12.44 -13.14
CA THR A 445 -7.89 -12.10 -11.75
C THR A 445 -6.79 -11.06 -11.72
N TYR A 446 -7.13 -9.87 -11.26
CA TYR A 446 -6.18 -8.78 -11.07
C TYR A 446 -5.53 -8.93 -9.69
N LEU A 447 -4.20 -8.97 -9.66
CA LEU A 447 -3.45 -9.11 -8.41
C LEU A 447 -2.97 -7.76 -7.92
N ASN A 448 -3.19 -7.51 -6.63
CA ASN A 448 -2.67 -6.33 -5.96
C ASN A 448 -1.41 -6.67 -5.16
N GLU A 449 -0.81 -5.65 -4.55
CA GLU A 449 0.37 -5.83 -3.71
C GLU A 449 0.15 -6.90 -2.62
N ILE A 450 1.26 -7.60 -2.39
CA ILE A 450 1.35 -8.83 -1.61
C ILE A 450 1.88 -8.46 -0.21
N ALA A 451 1.61 -9.27 0.81
CA ALA A 451 2.39 -9.24 2.05
C ALA A 451 3.07 -10.59 2.31
N PHE A 452 4.32 -10.55 2.75
CA PHE A 452 5.00 -11.72 3.29
C PHE A 452 4.70 -11.87 4.79
N VAL A 453 4.32 -13.06 5.21
CA VAL A 453 4.12 -13.42 6.63
C VAL A 453 4.99 -14.62 6.96
N GLN A 454 5.98 -14.40 7.82
CA GLN A 454 6.89 -15.46 8.25
C GLN A 454 6.16 -16.50 9.12
N PHE A 455 6.50 -17.78 8.96
CA PHE A 455 6.02 -18.82 9.88
C PHE A 455 6.57 -18.58 11.30
N PRO A 456 5.79 -18.87 12.37
CA PRO A 456 6.21 -18.60 13.76
C PRO A 456 7.55 -19.25 14.18
N LYS A 457 7.97 -20.34 13.52
CA LYS A 457 9.22 -21.07 13.80
C LYS A 457 10.14 -21.16 12.57
N ALA A 458 10.04 -20.20 11.65
CA ALA A 458 10.84 -20.15 10.44
C ALA A 458 12.35 -20.14 10.75
N LYS A 459 13.09 -20.99 10.05
CA LYS A 459 14.56 -21.09 10.08
C LYS A 459 15.20 -20.58 8.79
N ALA A 460 14.45 -20.57 7.69
CA ALA A 460 14.89 -20.05 6.40
C ALA A 460 14.14 -18.76 6.01
N GLU A 461 14.68 -18.02 5.05
CA GLU A 461 14.11 -16.76 4.56
C GLU A 461 12.72 -16.93 3.94
N ASP A 462 12.54 -17.99 3.15
CA ASP A 462 11.30 -18.29 2.43
C ASP A 462 10.31 -19.15 3.22
N GLU A 463 10.54 -19.36 4.52
CA GLU A 463 9.60 -20.04 5.42
C GLU A 463 8.51 -19.09 5.89
N GLY A 464 7.51 -18.93 5.03
CA GLY A 464 6.32 -18.13 5.28
C GLY A 464 5.27 -18.32 4.21
N ILE A 465 4.29 -17.43 4.24
CA ILE A 465 3.22 -17.33 3.24
C ILE A 465 3.20 -15.95 2.60
N LEU A 466 2.64 -15.88 1.41
CA LEU A 466 2.24 -14.65 0.75
C LEU A 466 0.73 -14.50 0.89
N LEU A 467 0.29 -13.33 1.34
CA LEU A 467 -1.10 -12.90 1.32
C LEU A 467 -1.34 -12.04 0.09
N VAL A 468 -2.23 -12.48 -0.80
CA VAL A 468 -2.48 -11.82 -2.08
C VAL A 468 -3.96 -11.46 -2.17
N SER A 469 -4.27 -10.17 -2.07
CA SER A 469 -5.61 -9.68 -2.40
C SER A 469 -5.79 -9.63 -3.91
N ALA A 470 -6.94 -10.08 -4.38
CA ALA A 470 -7.24 -10.17 -5.79
C ALA A 470 -8.71 -9.88 -6.06
N ILE A 471 -9.03 -9.57 -7.31
CA ILE A 471 -10.40 -9.35 -7.78
C ILE A 471 -10.62 -10.20 -9.02
N ASP A 472 -11.62 -11.08 -8.96
CA ASP A 472 -12.20 -11.71 -10.15
C ASP A 472 -13.21 -10.75 -10.74
N ALA A 473 -12.81 -10.10 -11.84
CA ALA A 473 -13.66 -9.11 -12.48
C ALA A 473 -14.85 -9.73 -13.23
N THR A 474 -14.81 -11.03 -13.50
CA THR A 474 -15.92 -11.74 -14.15
C THR A 474 -17.01 -12.07 -13.14
N ALA A 475 -16.62 -12.46 -11.93
CA ALA A 475 -17.54 -12.85 -10.87
C ALA A 475 -17.97 -11.71 -9.94
N ASN A 476 -17.39 -10.51 -10.10
CA ASN A 476 -17.57 -9.40 -9.17
C ASN A 476 -17.26 -9.80 -7.72
N GLN A 477 -16.16 -10.53 -7.57
CA GLN A 477 -15.80 -11.18 -6.32
C GLN A 477 -14.35 -10.88 -5.96
N GLY A 478 -14.14 -10.40 -4.74
CA GLY A 478 -12.82 -10.26 -4.17
C GLY A 478 -12.33 -11.56 -3.56
N PHE A 479 -11.02 -11.76 -3.60
CA PHE A 479 -10.34 -12.92 -3.03
C PHE A 479 -9.17 -12.49 -2.15
N LEU A 480 -8.89 -13.31 -1.16
CA LEU A 480 -7.62 -13.35 -0.45
C LEU A 480 -7.01 -14.74 -0.68
N TYR A 481 -5.89 -14.81 -1.39
CA TYR A 481 -5.12 -16.04 -1.55
C TYR A 481 -4.01 -16.13 -0.52
N VAL A 482 -3.74 -17.36 -0.09
CA VAL A 482 -2.61 -17.72 0.77
C VAL A 482 -1.71 -18.66 -0.02
N ILE A 483 -0.50 -18.20 -0.34
CA ILE A 483 0.47 -18.96 -1.14
C ILE A 483 1.66 -19.31 -0.26
N ASP A 484 2.16 -20.55 -0.35
CA ASP A 484 3.41 -20.93 0.29
C ASP A 484 4.59 -20.19 -0.38
N ALA A 485 5.32 -19.40 0.38
CA ALA A 485 6.38 -18.54 -0.16
C ALA A 485 7.63 -19.33 -0.60
N ARG A 486 7.75 -20.60 -0.19
CA ARG A 486 8.81 -21.52 -0.61
C ARG A 486 8.45 -22.19 -1.93
N THR A 487 7.32 -22.88 -1.97
CA THR A 487 6.92 -23.73 -3.11
C THR A 487 6.21 -22.95 -4.20
N MET A 488 5.64 -21.77 -3.90
CA MET A 488 4.74 -21.01 -4.77
C MET A 488 3.45 -21.77 -5.11
N GLU A 489 2.99 -22.63 -4.20
CA GLU A 489 1.72 -23.34 -4.31
C GLU A 489 0.64 -22.67 -3.47
N GLU A 490 -0.61 -22.68 -3.97
CA GLU A 490 -1.75 -22.19 -3.19
C GLU A 490 -2.01 -23.11 -2.00
N MET A 491 -2.06 -22.52 -0.80
CA MET A 491 -2.40 -23.24 0.45
C MET A 491 -3.88 -23.13 0.79
N GLY A 492 -4.51 -22.02 0.40
CA GLY A 492 -5.91 -21.74 0.68
C GLY A 492 -6.34 -20.37 0.15
N ASN A 493 -7.63 -20.10 0.22
CA ASN A 493 -8.21 -18.84 -0.21
C ASN A 493 -9.45 -18.47 0.61
N ALA A 494 -9.85 -17.21 0.56
CA ALA A 494 -11.12 -16.74 1.09
C ALA A 494 -11.79 -15.84 0.07
N SER A 495 -13.02 -16.18 -0.31
CA SER A 495 -13.82 -15.39 -1.23
C SER A 495 -14.75 -14.45 -0.46
N ILE A 496 -14.82 -13.18 -0.88
CA ILE A 496 -15.59 -12.14 -0.20
C ILE A 496 -17.01 -12.15 -0.80
N PRO A 497 -18.06 -12.54 -0.06
CA PRO A 497 -19.40 -12.65 -0.60
C PRO A 497 -20.07 -11.29 -0.71
N GLY A 498 -20.80 -11.05 -1.80
CA GLY A 498 -21.75 -9.94 -1.93
C GLY A 498 -21.17 -8.55 -1.69
N ALA A 499 -19.84 -8.44 -1.57
CA ALA A 499 -19.20 -7.17 -1.67
C ALA A 499 -19.42 -6.77 -3.13
N THR A 500 -20.24 -5.75 -3.35
CA THR A 500 -20.07 -4.85 -4.49
C THR A 500 -18.64 -4.32 -4.44
N ILE A 501 -17.67 -5.16 -4.79
CA ILE A 501 -16.38 -4.75 -5.32
C ILE A 501 -16.66 -4.58 -6.81
N GLU A 502 -17.59 -3.68 -7.17
CA GLU A 502 -18.20 -3.57 -8.50
C GLU A 502 -17.14 -3.77 -9.59
N ALA A 503 -17.14 -4.98 -10.13
CA ALA A 503 -16.32 -5.42 -11.22
C ALA A 503 -17.04 -5.18 -12.55
N ILE A 504 -16.39 -4.50 -13.49
CA ILE A 504 -16.80 -4.45 -14.90
C ILE A 504 -15.58 -4.50 -15.86
N SER A 505 -15.39 -5.66 -16.49
CA SER A 505 -14.77 -5.79 -17.82
C SER A 505 -15.76 -5.29 -18.89
N SER A 506 -15.46 -4.93 -20.15
CA SER A 506 -14.25 -4.88 -20.97
C SER A 506 -14.68 -4.32 -22.36
N GLY A 507 -13.78 -3.64 -23.04
CA GLY A 507 -13.77 -3.55 -24.50
C GLY A 507 -12.77 -4.57 -25.05
N GLY A 508 -13.07 -5.87 -24.83
CA GLY A 508 -12.20 -6.98 -25.19
C GLY A 508 -12.25 -8.10 -24.15
N HIS A 509 -13.31 -8.90 -24.21
CA HIS A 509 -13.58 -10.15 -23.48
C HIS A 509 -14.41 -10.07 -22.17
N SER A 510 -15.74 -10.23 -22.34
CA SER A 510 -16.73 -10.99 -21.54
C SER A 510 -16.88 -10.63 -20.04
N PHE A 511 -18.07 -10.33 -19.48
CA PHE A 511 -19.19 -11.26 -19.30
C PHE A 511 -20.53 -10.57 -18.89
N CYS A 512 -21.61 -11.37 -18.93
CA CYS A 512 -23.04 -11.06 -19.02
C CYS A 512 -23.82 -10.66 -17.75
N PHE A 513 -24.98 -10.03 -18.01
CA PHE A 513 -26.19 -9.89 -17.17
C PHE A 513 -27.24 -10.98 -17.45
N ASN A 514 -28.16 -11.21 -16.49
CA ASN A 514 -29.64 -11.31 -16.66
C ASN A 514 -30.32 -11.66 -15.31
N GLN A 515 -31.55 -11.28 -14.94
CA GLN A 515 -32.57 -10.31 -15.36
C GLN A 515 -33.80 -10.50 -14.42
N ALA A 516 -34.63 -9.47 -14.17
CA ALA A 516 -36.12 -9.51 -14.22
C ALA A 516 -36.79 -8.37 -13.41
N MET A 517 -37.58 -7.51 -14.07
CA MET A 517 -39.05 -7.61 -14.11
C MET A 517 -39.61 -6.74 -15.26
N GLY A 518 -40.60 -7.27 -15.99
CA GLY A 518 -41.17 -6.77 -17.26
C GLY A 518 -42.00 -5.48 -17.14
N ASP A 519 -42.69 -5.00 -18.19
CA ASP A 519 -43.11 -5.65 -19.43
C ASP A 519 -43.58 -4.58 -20.46
N ASN A 520 -43.55 -4.96 -21.75
CA ASN A 520 -44.33 -4.45 -22.90
C ASN A 520 -43.88 -3.29 -23.84
N THR A 521 -43.04 -3.66 -24.84
CA THR A 521 -43.27 -3.80 -26.32
C THR A 521 -43.77 -2.64 -27.25
N PRO A 522 -43.42 -2.68 -28.58
CA PRO A 522 -42.73 -1.58 -29.31
C PRO A 522 -43.28 -1.27 -30.74
N GLN A 523 -42.60 -0.40 -31.55
CA GLN A 523 -42.13 -0.69 -32.94
C GLN A 523 -41.50 0.50 -33.74
N LYS A 524 -40.32 0.20 -34.33
CA LYS A 524 -39.70 0.63 -35.62
C LYS A 524 -39.10 2.05 -35.85
N ALA A 525 -37.76 2.14 -35.85
CA ALA A 525 -36.94 2.87 -36.85
C ALA A 525 -35.44 2.42 -36.82
N ASP A 526 -35.09 1.43 -37.66
CA ASP A 526 -33.89 0.57 -37.63
C ASP A 526 -32.56 1.17 -38.18
N ALA A 527 -32.15 2.38 -37.79
CA ALA A 527 -30.77 2.84 -38.07
C ALA A 527 -30.24 3.92 -37.13
N LEU A 528 -31.12 4.76 -36.59
CA LEU A 528 -30.73 5.86 -35.67
C LEU A 528 -30.63 5.36 -34.22
N ASN A 529 -31.50 4.43 -33.82
CA ASN A 529 -31.40 3.74 -32.53
C ASN A 529 -30.08 2.97 -32.39
N PHE A 530 -29.51 2.48 -33.49
CA PHE A 530 -28.19 1.84 -33.45
C PHE A 530 -27.09 2.82 -33.02
N TYR A 531 -27.12 4.09 -33.45
CA TYR A 531 -26.11 5.07 -33.05
C TYR A 531 -26.41 5.74 -31.71
N GLU A 532 -27.70 5.93 -31.33
CA GLU A 532 -28.09 6.40 -29.99
C GLU A 532 -27.85 5.34 -28.91
N GLU A 533 -28.13 4.06 -29.20
CA GLU A 533 -27.72 2.93 -28.34
C GLU A 533 -26.19 2.88 -28.23
N GLN A 534 -25.43 3.06 -29.32
CA GLN A 534 -23.95 3.08 -29.25
C GLN A 534 -23.41 4.28 -28.45
N PHE A 535 -24.06 5.45 -28.48
CA PHE A 535 -23.67 6.62 -27.68
C PHE A 535 -24.06 6.52 -26.20
N GLU A 536 -25.25 6.00 -25.86
CA GLU A 536 -25.61 5.66 -24.47
C GLU A 536 -24.71 4.54 -23.93
N HIS A 537 -24.35 3.56 -24.77
CA HIS A 537 -23.47 2.44 -24.45
C HIS A 537 -22.02 2.90 -24.26
N MET A 538 -21.53 3.88 -25.03
CA MET A 538 -20.25 4.54 -24.79
C MET A 538 -20.24 5.34 -23.47
N SER A 539 -21.31 6.08 -23.16
CA SER A 539 -21.39 6.89 -21.93
C SER A 539 -21.51 6.03 -20.66
N LYS A 540 -22.24 4.90 -20.72
CA LYS A 540 -22.27 3.89 -19.64
C LYS A 540 -20.95 3.12 -19.54
N GLN A 541 -20.22 2.93 -20.64
CA GLN A 541 -18.91 2.28 -20.61
C GLN A 541 -17.82 3.13 -19.97
N VAL A 542 -17.86 4.46 -20.11
CA VAL A 542 -16.96 5.33 -19.35
C VAL A 542 -17.31 5.30 -17.87
N GLU A 543 -18.59 5.28 -17.49
CA GLU A 543 -19.03 5.10 -16.10
C GLU A 543 -18.57 3.79 -15.46
N LEU A 544 -18.60 2.69 -16.22
CA LEU A 544 -18.26 1.36 -15.71
C LEU A 544 -16.75 1.16 -15.62
N LEU A 545 -15.97 1.64 -16.60
CA LEU A 545 -14.54 1.89 -16.45
C LEU A 545 -14.28 2.59 -15.10
N LEU A 546 -15.08 3.57 -14.73
CA LEU A 546 -14.93 4.30 -13.47
C LEU A 546 -15.33 3.62 -12.19
N ALA A 547 -16.05 2.53 -12.27
CA ALA A 547 -16.18 1.63 -11.14
C ALA A 547 -14.90 0.78 -10.97
N ASP A 548 -14.16 0.50 -12.05
CA ASP A 548 -13.05 -0.46 -12.09
C ASP A 548 -11.65 0.07 -11.78
N LEU A 549 -11.50 1.38 -11.61
CA LEU A 549 -10.28 1.92 -10.98
C LEU A 549 -10.35 1.93 -9.46
N ARG A 550 -11.31 1.23 -8.85
CA ARG A 550 -11.40 1.05 -7.40
C ARG A 550 -10.44 -0.02 -6.84
N GLY A 551 -9.61 -0.64 -7.70
CA GLY A 551 -8.87 -1.85 -7.37
C GLY A 551 -7.41 -1.72 -6.93
N SER A 552 -6.71 -0.61 -7.17
CA SER A 552 -5.27 -0.57 -6.87
C SER A 552 -4.80 0.78 -6.34
N LEU A 553 -3.70 0.74 -5.63
CA LEU A 553 -2.88 1.87 -5.25
C LEU A 553 -1.57 1.26 -4.76
N SER A 554 -0.50 1.95 -5.07
CA SER A 554 0.82 1.82 -4.47
C SER A 554 0.72 2.05 -2.95
N GLY A 555 0.64 0.99 -2.15
CA GLY A 555 0.25 1.13 -0.75
C GLY A 555 0.42 -0.06 0.16
N MET A 556 1.56 -0.09 0.88
CA MET A 556 2.02 -1.17 1.77
C MET A 556 0.86 -1.97 2.39
N SER A 557 0.82 -3.28 2.15
CA SER A 557 0.10 -4.18 3.05
C SER A 557 0.97 -4.53 4.23
N HIS A 558 0.41 -4.40 5.43
CA HIS A 558 0.99 -4.99 6.63
C HIS A 558 -0.02 -5.91 7.29
N LEU A 559 0.47 -7.08 7.74
CA LEU A 559 -0.21 -7.84 8.77
C LEU A 559 0.05 -7.12 10.10
N VAL A 560 -0.97 -6.48 10.67
CA VAL A 560 -0.89 -5.97 12.04
C VAL A 560 -1.23 -7.14 12.97
N ALA A 561 -0.18 -7.78 13.50
CA ALA A 561 -0.34 -8.88 14.44
C ALA A 561 -0.92 -8.38 15.76
N GLU A 562 -1.91 -9.08 16.30
CA GLU A 562 -2.31 -8.91 17.70
C GLU A 562 -1.20 -9.45 18.60
N ASN A 563 -0.26 -8.57 18.97
CA ASN A 563 0.46 -8.59 20.24
C ASN A 563 0.93 -10.01 20.70
N ILE A 564 2.09 -10.46 20.22
CA ILE A 564 2.76 -11.71 20.66
C ILE A 564 4.11 -11.38 21.36
N ALA A 565 4.11 -10.31 22.17
CA ALA A 565 4.74 -10.42 23.49
C ALA A 565 3.72 -10.98 24.51
N THR A 566 2.43 -10.81 24.22
CA THR A 566 1.29 -11.31 25.02
C THR A 566 1.01 -12.79 24.80
N PHE A 567 1.60 -13.47 23.80
CA PHE A 567 1.48 -14.93 23.69
C PHE A 567 2.24 -15.64 24.82
N GLU A 568 3.34 -15.10 25.35
CA GLU A 568 3.98 -15.64 26.57
C GLU A 568 3.12 -15.43 27.82
N SER A 569 2.43 -14.29 27.96
CA SER A 569 1.55 -14.05 29.12
C SER A 569 0.21 -14.81 29.03
N VAL A 570 -0.35 -14.98 27.82
CA VAL A 570 -1.61 -15.70 27.60
C VAL A 570 -1.39 -17.21 27.57
N THR A 571 -0.24 -17.72 27.10
CA THR A 571 0.09 -19.15 27.27
C THR A 571 0.39 -19.49 28.72
N ASN A 572 1.05 -18.62 29.50
CA ASN A 572 1.23 -18.87 30.93
C ASN A 572 -0.10 -18.80 31.71
N SER A 573 -0.95 -17.80 31.45
CA SER A 573 -2.26 -17.69 32.10
C SER A 573 -3.26 -18.78 31.68
N ALA A 574 -3.24 -19.20 30.41
CA ALA A 574 -4.05 -20.32 29.93
C ALA A 574 -3.54 -21.67 30.45
N CYS A 575 -2.22 -21.87 30.56
CA CYS A 575 -1.65 -23.06 31.20
C CYS A 575 -1.98 -23.11 32.69
N GLU A 576 -1.86 -22.02 33.45
CA GLU A 576 -2.25 -21.97 34.87
C GLU A 576 -3.75 -22.23 35.06
N SER A 577 -4.61 -21.67 34.19
CA SER A 577 -6.06 -21.89 34.25
C SER A 577 -6.45 -23.33 33.86
N ALA A 578 -5.78 -23.91 32.85
CA ALA A 578 -5.99 -25.31 32.46
C ALA A 578 -5.51 -26.27 33.56
N GLU A 579 -4.34 -26.01 34.17
CA GLU A 579 -3.81 -26.82 35.26
C GLU A 579 -4.70 -26.74 36.51
N ALA A 580 -5.23 -25.56 36.85
CA ALA A 580 -6.20 -25.38 37.94
C ALA A 580 -7.52 -26.13 37.66
N ALA A 581 -8.05 -26.06 36.43
CA ALA A 581 -9.26 -26.78 36.04
C ALA A 581 -9.07 -28.30 36.06
N ILE A 582 -7.92 -28.81 35.62
CA ILE A 582 -7.57 -30.23 35.66
C ILE A 582 -7.44 -30.71 37.12
N ARG A 583 -6.74 -29.95 37.99
CA ARG A 583 -6.63 -30.30 39.42
C ARG A 583 -7.97 -30.27 40.15
N ALA A 584 -8.82 -29.29 39.86
CA ALA A 584 -10.17 -29.21 40.43
C ALA A 584 -11.03 -30.42 39.98
N SER A 585 -10.98 -30.78 38.70
CA SER A 585 -11.70 -31.93 38.15
C SER A 585 -11.18 -33.25 38.73
N HIS A 586 -9.87 -33.42 38.85
CA HIS A 586 -9.26 -34.61 39.47
C HIS A 586 -9.61 -34.71 40.96
N GLY A 587 -9.63 -33.60 41.70
CA GLY A 587 -10.08 -33.54 43.09
C GLY A 587 -11.56 -33.93 43.24
N TYR A 588 -12.42 -33.46 42.33
CA TYR A 588 -13.84 -33.82 42.31
C TYR A 588 -14.05 -35.32 42.02
N ILE A 589 -13.28 -35.90 41.09
CA ILE A 589 -13.32 -37.33 40.75
C ILE A 589 -12.84 -38.19 41.92
N VAL A 590 -11.74 -37.82 42.59
CA VAL A 590 -11.25 -38.55 43.78
C VAL A 590 -12.25 -38.47 44.94
N GLY A 591 -12.88 -37.31 45.14
CA GLY A 591 -13.96 -37.14 46.12
C GLY A 591 -15.19 -38.00 45.81
N LEU A 592 -15.58 -38.06 44.54
CA LEU A 592 -16.66 -38.91 44.05
C LEU A 592 -16.32 -40.40 44.19
N GLU A 593 -15.10 -40.84 43.87
CA GLU A 593 -14.68 -42.24 44.03
C GLU A 593 -14.64 -42.67 45.50
N ALA A 594 -14.24 -41.78 46.42
CA ALA A 594 -14.28 -42.01 47.86
C ALA A 594 -15.73 -42.14 48.37
N GLN A 595 -16.66 -41.33 47.85
CA GLN A 595 -18.08 -41.46 48.19
C GLN A 595 -18.75 -42.66 47.51
N LEU A 596 -18.40 -43.01 46.26
CA LEU A 596 -18.99 -44.14 45.54
C LEU A 596 -18.59 -45.49 46.15
N LYS A 597 -17.37 -45.63 46.68
CA LYS A 597 -16.95 -46.85 47.41
C LYS A 597 -17.74 -47.08 48.69
N SER A 598 -18.38 -46.04 49.25
CA SER A 598 -19.17 -46.13 50.47
C SER A 598 -20.66 -46.42 50.26
N MET A 599 -21.17 -46.30 49.02
CA MET A 599 -22.62 -46.40 48.73
C MET A 599 -22.93 -47.58 47.79
N GLN A 600 -23.27 -48.74 48.37
CA GLN A 600 -23.66 -49.95 47.62
C GLN A 600 -24.97 -49.81 46.81
N SER A 601 -25.69 -48.69 46.90
CA SER A 601 -27.00 -48.47 46.28
C SER A 601 -26.98 -47.79 44.89
N LEU A 602 -25.83 -47.40 44.34
CA LEU A 602 -25.74 -46.55 43.12
C LEU A 602 -25.34 -47.30 41.82
N ARG A 603 -25.63 -48.61 41.72
CA ARG A 603 -25.30 -49.43 40.53
C ARG A 603 -25.70 -48.84 39.16
N PRO A 604 -26.83 -48.11 38.99
CA PRO A 604 -27.17 -47.54 37.68
C PRO A 604 -26.25 -46.40 37.23
N ILE A 605 -25.70 -45.61 38.17
CA ILE A 605 -24.85 -44.44 37.86
C ILE A 605 -23.44 -44.87 37.43
N ALA A 606 -22.96 -46.02 37.90
CA ALA A 606 -21.66 -46.56 37.54
C ALA A 606 -21.51 -46.82 36.03
N ALA A 607 -22.61 -47.14 35.33
CA ALA A 607 -22.58 -47.39 33.89
C ALA A 607 -22.39 -46.11 33.05
N GLU A 608 -23.01 -45.00 33.45
CA GLU A 608 -22.83 -43.69 32.77
C GLU A 608 -21.45 -43.10 33.03
N ILE A 609 -20.92 -43.24 34.26
CA ILE A 609 -19.56 -42.77 34.59
C ILE A 609 -18.50 -43.53 33.79
N ALA A 610 -18.68 -44.84 33.56
CA ALA A 610 -17.76 -45.63 32.75
C ALA A 610 -17.73 -45.19 31.27
N GLN A 611 -18.89 -44.84 30.69
CA GLN A 611 -18.95 -44.28 29.33
C GLN A 611 -18.24 -42.93 29.23
N PHE A 612 -18.37 -42.09 30.25
CA PHE A 612 -17.73 -40.77 30.25
C PHE A 612 -16.20 -40.86 30.44
N ARG A 613 -15.70 -41.79 31.27
CA ARG A 613 -14.25 -42.04 31.44
C ARG A 613 -13.60 -42.51 30.14
N ALA A 614 -14.23 -43.45 29.44
CA ALA A 614 -13.74 -43.96 28.16
C ALA A 614 -13.62 -42.87 27.08
N PHE A 615 -14.47 -41.84 27.15
CA PHE A 615 -14.40 -40.68 26.25
C PHE A 615 -13.22 -39.75 26.60
N LEU A 616 -12.90 -39.57 27.88
CA LEU A 616 -11.79 -38.72 28.34
C LEU A 616 -10.41 -39.35 28.11
N GLU A 617 -10.27 -40.67 28.31
CA GLU A 617 -9.02 -41.39 28.07
C GLU A 617 -8.59 -41.39 26.59
N GLN A 618 -9.53 -41.16 25.66
CA GLN A 618 -9.24 -41.03 24.23
C GLN A 618 -8.69 -39.64 23.85
N CYS A 619 -8.74 -38.67 24.76
CA CYS A 619 -8.42 -37.27 24.47
C CYS A 619 -7.06 -36.80 25.00
N GLU A 620 -6.26 -37.63 25.70
CA GLU A 620 -4.92 -37.26 26.16
C GLU A 620 -3.84 -37.64 25.12
N PRO A 621 -3.11 -36.65 24.52
CA PRO A 621 -1.89 -36.92 23.78
C PRO A 621 -0.74 -37.17 24.76
N MET A 622 0.00 -38.27 24.56
CA MET A 622 1.20 -38.62 25.33
C MET A 622 2.18 -37.45 25.52
N PRO A 623 2.69 -37.22 26.75
CA PRO A 623 3.91 -36.46 26.97
C PRO A 623 5.12 -37.35 26.63
N ALA A 624 5.84 -37.01 25.56
CA ALA A 624 7.12 -37.62 25.27
C ALA A 624 8.19 -37.13 26.26
N SER A 625 8.73 -38.07 27.01
CA SER A 625 10.09 -38.01 27.54
C SER A 625 11.11 -38.03 26.40
N ARG A 626 12.13 -37.15 26.50
CA ARG A 626 13.32 -36.97 25.64
C ARG A 626 13.20 -36.08 24.42
#